data_AF-A0AA41S313-F1
#
_entry.id   AF-A0AA41S313-F1
#
_cell.length_a   1.000
_cell.length_b   1.000
_cell.length_c   1.000
_cell.angle_alpha   90.00
_cell.angle_beta   90.00
_cell.angle_gamma   90.00
#
_symmetry.space_group_name_H-M   'P 1'
#
loop_
_entity.id
_entity.type
_entity.pdbx_description
1 polymer ?
#
loop_
_entity_poly.entity_id
_entity_poly.type
_entity_poly.pdbx_seq_one_letter_code
_entity_poly.pdbx_strand_id
1 'polypeptide(L)' 'MHQHTLGFCFSVLLLLHVVAGQVDYGIALKKSILYYESQRSGKLPTNQRVTWRGDSGLTDGSDVG' A
#
# COMPACT_ATOMS: atom_id res chain seq x y z
N MET A 1 -6.45 -17.93 -44.22
CA MET A 1 -6.53 -18.43 -42.83
C MET A 1 -5.46 -17.78 -41.92
N HIS A 2 -4.19 -18.19 -41.97
CA HIS A 2 -3.17 -17.77 -40.97
C HIS A 2 -2.97 -16.26 -40.73
N GLN A 3 -3.05 -15.40 -41.77
CA GLN A 3 -2.80 -13.95 -41.60
C GLN A 3 -3.82 -13.26 -40.68
N HIS A 4 -5.09 -13.66 -40.70
CA HIS A 4 -6.12 -13.06 -39.83
C HIS A 4 -5.91 -13.45 -38.37
N THR A 5 -5.52 -14.70 -38.10
CA THR A 5 -5.20 -15.19 -36.76
C THR A 5 -4.02 -14.42 -36.16
N LEU A 6 -2.96 -14.19 -36.95
CA LEU A 6 -1.78 -13.45 -36.49
C LEU A 6 -2.09 -11.98 -36.18
N GLY A 7 -2.89 -11.31 -37.02
CA GLY A 7 -3.33 -9.93 -36.77
C GLY A 7 -4.22 -9.80 -35.53
N PHE A 8 -5.10 -10.78 -35.28
CA PHE A 8 -5.90 -10.82 -34.05
C PHE A 8 -5.02 -10.99 -32.81
N CYS A 9 -4.06 -11.93 -32.82
CA CYS A 9 -3.10 -12.09 -31.72
C CYS A 9 -2.28 -10.83 -31.46
N PHE A 10 -1.83 -10.13 -32.51
CA PHE A 10 -1.11 -8.86 -32.37
C PHE A 10 -1.99 -7.76 -31.75
N SER A 11 -3.25 -7.65 -32.19
CA SER A 11 -4.23 -6.72 -31.60
C SER A 11 -4.48 -7.00 -30.11
N VAL A 12 -4.66 -8.26 -29.72
CA VAL A 12 -4.83 -8.68 -28.32
C VAL A 12 -3.58 -8.39 -27.48
N LEU A 13 -2.39 -8.65 -28.01
CA LEU A 13 -1.12 -8.30 -27.36
C LEU A 13 -0.97 -6.79 -27.15
N LEU A 14 -1.37 -5.98 -28.13
CA LEU A 14 -1.29 -4.52 -28.03
C LEU A 14 -2.27 -3.97 -26.98
N LEU A 15 -3.48 -4.52 -26.92
CA LEU A 15 -4.47 -4.19 -25.88
C LEU A 15 -4.01 -4.59 -24.48
N LEU A 16 -3.37 -5.75 -24.32
CA LEU A 16 -2.77 -6.18 -23.05
C LEU A 16 -1.67 -5.22 -22.55
N HIS A 17 -0.83 -4.70 -23.44
CA HIS A 17 0.18 -3.71 -23.07
C HIS A 17 -0.42 -2.36 -22.66
N VAL A 18 -1.54 -1.94 -23.29
CA VAL A 18 -2.26 -0.71 -22.90
C VAL A 18 -2.95 -0.84 -21.53
N VAL A 19 -3.38 -2.04 -21.15
CA VAL A 19 -4.00 -2.33 -19.83
C VAL A 19 -2.95 -2.40 -18.70
N ALA A 20 -1.66 -2.52 -19.00
CA ALA A 20 -0.58 -2.60 -18.02
C ALA A 20 -0.27 -1.24 -17.35
N GLY A 21 -1.16 -0.81 -16.45
CA GLY A 21 -0.98 0.39 -15.63
C GLY A 21 0.30 0.33 -14.78
N GLN A 22 1.14 1.37 -14.88
CA GLN A 22 2.35 1.50 -14.06
C GLN A 22 1.97 1.70 -12.58
N VAL A 23 2.42 0.81 -11.71
CA VAL A 23 2.24 0.92 -10.25
C VAL A 23 3.41 1.69 -9.65
N ASP A 24 3.13 2.80 -8.97
CA ASP A 24 4.13 3.51 -8.17
C ASP A 24 4.39 2.74 -6.86
N TYR A 25 5.40 1.87 -6.89
CA TYR A 25 5.86 1.12 -5.73
C TYR A 25 6.40 2.01 -4.60
N GLY A 26 6.86 3.24 -4.90
CA GLY A 26 7.28 4.21 -3.89
C GLY A 26 6.10 4.73 -3.07
N ILE A 27 4.98 5.07 -3.73
CA ILE A 27 3.71 5.41 -3.07
C ILE A 27 3.17 4.20 -2.29
N ALA A 28 3.22 3.00 -2.86
CA ALA A 28 2.77 1.78 -2.17
C ALA A 28 3.57 1.54 -0.88
N LEU A 29 4.90 1.51 -0.95
CA LEU A 29 5.78 1.32 0.21
C LEU A 29 5.58 2.42 1.27
N LYS A 30 5.48 3.68 0.85
CA LYS A 30 5.21 4.81 1.76
C LYS A 30 3.89 4.63 2.52
N LYS A 31 2.83 4.16 1.86
CA LYS A 31 1.54 3.85 2.50
C LYS A 31 1.63 2.64 3.43
N SER A 32 2.34 1.58 3.05
CA SER A 32 2.57 0.42 3.91
C SER A 32 3.30 0.79 5.21
N ILE A 33 4.29 1.70 5.15
CA ILE A 33 4.97 2.19 6.36
C ILE A 33 4.01 3.04 7.21
N LEU A 34 3.25 3.96 6.60
CA LEU A 34 2.27 4.78 7.33
C LEU A 34 1.15 3.95 8.00
N TYR A 35 0.79 2.80 7.44
CA TYR A 35 -0.14 1.86 8.08
C TYR A 35 0.40 1.37 9.44
N TYR A 36 1.68 0.99 9.52
CA TYR A 36 2.34 0.61 10.79
C TYR A 36 2.73 1.80 11.68
N GLU A 37 2.53 3.05 11.24
CA GLU A 37 2.59 4.24 12.11
C GLU A 37 1.24 4.56 12.74
N SER A 38 0.13 4.13 12.15
CA SER A 38 -1.02 3.67 12.94
C SER A 38 -0.67 2.31 13.59
N GLN A 39 -1.61 1.67 14.27
CA GLN A 39 -1.44 0.42 15.04
C GLN A 39 -0.43 0.50 16.22
N ARG A 40 0.45 1.52 16.27
CA ARG A 40 1.23 1.89 17.47
C ARG A 40 0.29 2.13 18.66
N SER A 41 0.65 1.59 19.81
CA SER A 41 0.09 1.96 21.13
C SER A 41 1.18 2.61 21.98
N GLY A 42 0.84 3.02 23.19
CA GLY A 42 1.71 3.76 24.10
C GLY A 42 1.74 5.27 23.80
N LYS A 43 2.78 5.92 24.33
CA LYS A 43 3.10 7.32 24.06
C LYS A 43 3.59 7.46 22.62
N LEU A 44 2.93 8.28 21.81
CA LEU A 44 3.36 8.53 20.43
C LEU A 44 4.56 9.50 20.39
N PRO A 45 5.50 9.31 19.45
CA PRO A 45 6.63 10.21 19.29
C PRO A 45 6.20 11.56 18.70
N THR A 46 6.89 12.64 19.04
CA THR A 46 6.54 14.01 18.63
C THR A 46 6.64 14.26 17.11
N ASN A 47 7.32 13.38 16.37
CA ASN A 47 7.44 13.40 14.91
C ASN A 47 6.47 12.42 14.19
N GLN A 48 5.45 11.91 14.90
CA GLN A 48 4.40 11.06 14.34
C GLN A 48 3.71 11.72 13.13
N ARG A 49 3.71 11.03 11.99
CA ARG A 49 3.15 11.56 10.72
C ARG A 49 1.64 11.36 10.60
N VAL A 50 1.07 10.43 11.36
CA VAL A 50 -0.34 10.08 11.36
C VAL A 50 -1.08 10.96 12.37
N THR A 51 -1.46 12.17 11.94
CA THR A 51 -1.92 13.28 12.79
C THR A 51 -3.25 13.06 13.52
N TRP A 52 -4.06 12.07 13.08
CA TRP A 52 -5.33 11.71 13.72
C TRP A 52 -5.17 10.66 14.84
N ARG A 53 -3.95 10.17 15.11
CA ARG A 53 -3.65 9.28 16.23
C ARG A 53 -3.09 10.08 17.42
N GLY A 54 -3.56 9.73 18.61
CA GLY A 54 -3.01 10.20 19.90
C GLY A 54 -2.49 9.04 20.75
N ASP A 55 -1.96 9.38 21.93
CA ASP A 55 -1.48 8.42 22.92
C ASP A 55 -2.59 7.43 23.34
N SER A 56 -2.24 6.16 23.54
CA SER A 56 -3.18 5.11 23.98
C SER A 56 -2.46 4.09 24.85
N GLY A 57 -3.20 3.33 25.67
CA GLY A 57 -2.63 2.19 26.40
C GLY A 57 -1.47 2.52 27.35
N LEU A 58 -1.47 3.72 27.94
CA LEU A 58 -0.37 4.20 28.79
C LEU A 58 -0.26 3.46 30.14
N THR A 59 -1.31 2.74 30.53
CA THR A 59 -1.41 1.94 31.76
C THR A 59 -1.55 0.44 31.45
N ASP A 60 -1.30 0.01 30.21
CA ASP A 60 -1.41 -1.40 29.83
C ASP A 60 -0.39 -2.23 30.63
N GLY A 61 -0.88 -3.16 31.46
CA GLY A 61 -0.06 -4.02 32.31
C GLY A 61 0.31 -3.42 33.67
N SER A 62 -0.28 -2.30 34.09
CA SER A 62 -0.03 -1.70 35.42
C SER A 62 -0.71 -2.45 36.58
N ASP A 63 -1.58 -3.41 36.29
CA ASP A 63 -2.44 -4.16 37.21
C ASP A 63 -2.03 -5.64 37.39
N VAL A 64 -0.97 -6.09 36.70
CA VAL A 64 -0.50 -7.49 36.67
C VAL A 64 0.87 -7.70 37.34
N GLY A 65 1.26 -6.81 38.27
CA GLY A 65 2.53 -6.84 39.01
C GLY A 65 2.36 -6.83 40.52
#